data_AF-A0A925DDG5-F1
#
_entry.id   AF-A0A925DDG5-F1
#
_cell.length_a   1.000
_cell.length_b   1.000
_cell.length_c   1.000
_cell.angle_alpha   90.00
_cell.angle_beta   90.00
_cell.angle_gamma   90.00
#
_symmetry.space_group_name_H-M   'P 1'
#
loop_
_entity.id
_entity.type
_entity.pdbx_description
1 polymer ?
#
loop_
_entity_poly.entity_id
_entity_poly.type
_entity_poly.pdbx_seq_one_letter_code
_entity_poly.pdbx_strand_id
1 'polypeptide(L)'
;MFEQAFKNIDDVLRKEAGCTTELDYTEQTSWLLFLKYLEGLEHDKAAEAELEGKKYTPILDKQYRWESWAAPKDKSGQIDHNKALGGDDLRDFVNQKLFPYLHGFKQKAT
;
A
#
# COMPACT_ATOMS: atom_id res chain seq x y z
N MET A 1 16.69 3.77 -13.91
CA MET A 1 16.12 4.48 -12.73
C MET A 1 15.29 3.53 -11.86
N PHE A 2 14.38 2.73 -12.43
CA PHE A 2 13.62 1.69 -11.70
C PHE A 2 14.48 0.54 -11.15
N GLU A 3 15.47 0.04 -11.91
CA GLU A 3 16.37 -1.03 -11.44
C GLU A 3 17.09 -0.69 -10.13
N GLN A 4 17.49 0.56 -9.93
CA GLN A 4 18.16 0.95 -8.69
C GLN A 4 17.18 0.97 -7.50
N ALA A 5 15.93 1.36 -7.73
CA ALA A 5 14.89 1.33 -6.70
C ALA A 5 14.57 -0.11 -6.28
N PHE A 6 14.40 -1.03 -7.25
CA PHE A 6 14.23 -2.45 -6.96
C PHE A 6 15.45 -3.04 -6.26
N LYS A 7 16.68 -2.76 -6.72
CA LYS A 7 17.91 -3.19 -6.03
C LYS A 7 17.97 -2.70 -4.59
N ASN A 8 17.58 -1.46 -4.32
CA ASN A 8 17.56 -0.93 -2.95
C ASN A 8 16.50 -1.63 -2.07
N ILE A 9 15.34 -1.98 -2.65
CA ILE A 9 14.29 -2.74 -1.96
C ILE A 9 14.79 -4.17 -1.68
N ASP A 10 15.39 -4.83 -2.68
CA ASP A 10 16.04 -6.14 -2.56
C ASP A 10 17.08 -6.14 -1.42
N ASP A 11 17.95 -5.13 -1.39
CA ASP A 11 19.03 -5.01 -0.40
C ASP A 11 18.54 -4.81 1.04
N VAL A 12 17.38 -4.16 1.23
CA VAL A 12 16.76 -3.96 2.55
C VAL A 12 16.11 -5.26 3.03
N LEU A 13 15.32 -5.90 2.16
CA LEU A 13 14.55 -7.10 2.51
C LEU A 13 15.43 -8.35 2.66
N ARG A 14 16.53 -8.47 1.90
CA ARG A 14 17.49 -9.58 2.05
C ARG A 14 18.19 -9.61 3.41
N LYS A 15 18.12 -8.51 4.17
CA LYS A 15 18.67 -8.39 5.53
C LYS A 15 17.63 -8.72 6.62
N GLU A 16 16.36 -8.94 6.27
CA GLU A 16 15.33 -9.30 7.25
C GLU A 16 15.42 -10.78 7.63
N ALA A 17 15.45 -11.04 8.94
CA ALA A 17 15.46 -12.39 9.51
C ALA A 17 14.09 -13.06 9.31
N GLY A 18 13.89 -13.68 8.13
CA GLY A 18 12.65 -14.37 7.77
C GLY A 18 12.49 -14.68 6.28
N CYS A 19 13.21 -13.98 5.41
CA CYS A 19 13.20 -14.23 3.96
C CYS A 19 14.39 -15.11 3.56
N THR A 20 14.24 -16.43 3.68
CA THR A 20 15.32 -17.38 3.37
C THR A 20 15.38 -17.81 1.91
N THR A 21 14.33 -17.55 1.12
CA THR A 21 14.25 -17.92 -0.30
C THR A 21 13.81 -16.76 -1.20
N GLU A 22 14.15 -16.84 -2.49
CA GLU A 22 13.72 -15.85 -3.52
C GLU A 22 12.19 -15.84 -3.71
N LEU A 23 11.51 -16.93 -3.36
CA LEU A 23 10.05 -17.02 -3.42
C LEU A 23 9.40 -16.18 -2.31
N ASP A 24 9.93 -16.27 -1.08
CA ASP A 24 9.47 -15.48 0.07
C ASP A 24 9.59 -13.97 -0.23
N TYR A 25 10.67 -13.59 -0.92
CA TYR A 25 10.92 -12.22 -1.37
C TYR A 25 9.84 -11.71 -2.35
N THR A 26 9.52 -12.55 -3.33
CA THR A 26 8.54 -12.21 -4.36
C THR A 26 7.16 -12.03 -3.73
N GLU A 27 6.79 -12.90 -2.78
CA GLU A 27 5.50 -12.81 -2.08
C GLU A 27 5.40 -11.55 -1.20
N GLN A 28 6.45 -11.21 -0.44
CA GLN A 28 6.45 -10.02 0.44
C GLN A 28 6.43 -8.70 -0.33
N THR A 29 7.01 -8.64 -1.53
CA THR A 29 7.00 -7.42 -2.36
C THR A 29 5.75 -7.31 -3.23
N SER A 30 5.17 -8.44 -3.66
CA SER A 30 4.04 -8.46 -4.60
C SER A 30 2.81 -7.73 -4.06
N TRP A 31 2.45 -7.96 -2.79
CA TRP A 31 1.25 -7.33 -2.23
C TRP A 31 1.42 -5.81 -2.05
N LEU A 32 2.62 -5.35 -1.69
CA LEU A 32 2.94 -3.93 -1.59
C LEU A 32 2.84 -3.26 -2.97
N LEU A 33 3.46 -3.86 -3.99
CA LEU A 33 3.39 -3.37 -5.37
C LEU A 33 1.95 -3.35 -5.89
N PHE A 34 1.16 -4.37 -5.58
CA PHE A 34 -0.25 -4.43 -5.94
C PHE A 34 -1.05 -3.29 -5.32
N LEU A 35 -0.91 -3.03 -4.02
CA LEU A 35 -1.62 -1.93 -3.36
C LEU A 35 -1.17 -0.56 -3.87
N LYS A 36 0.12 -0.40 -4.20
CA LYS A 36 0.63 0.82 -4.80
C LYS A 36 0.09 1.04 -6.22
N TYR A 37 -0.01 -0.03 -7.00
CA TYR A 37 -0.63 0.03 -8.32
C TYR A 37 -2.12 0.38 -8.22
N LEU A 38 -2.85 -0.24 -7.28
CA LEU A 38 -4.26 0.04 -7.03
C LEU A 38 -4.49 1.50 -6.65
N GLU A 39 -3.63 2.10 -5.84
CA GLU A 39 -3.69 3.54 -5.54
C GLU A 39 -3.58 4.39 -6.81
N GLY A 40 -2.62 4.09 -7.69
CA GLY A 40 -2.47 4.79 -8.98
C GLY A 40 -3.73 4.68 -9.84
N LEU A 41 -4.28 3.48 -9.96
CA LEU A 41 -5.53 3.24 -10.69
C LEU A 41 -6.73 4.01 -10.10
N GLU A 42 -6.84 4.07 -8.77
CA GLU A 42 -7.89 4.82 -8.08
C GLU A 42 -7.78 6.33 -8.33
N HIS A 43 -6.56 6.87 -8.39
CA HIS A 43 -6.33 8.29 -8.73
C HIS A 43 -6.73 8.60 -10.17
N ASP A 44 -6.34 7.75 -11.12
CA ASP A 44 -6.70 7.93 -12.53
C ASP A 44 -8.23 7.92 -12.71
N LYS A 45 -8.92 6.96 -12.07
CA LYS A 45 -10.38 6.88 -12.11
C LYS A 45 -11.08 8.03 -11.40
N ALA A 46 -10.53 8.51 -10.29
CA ALA A 46 -11.07 9.67 -9.58
C ALA A 46 -10.95 10.94 -10.44
N ALA A 47 -9.81 11.14 -11.11
CA ALA A 47 -9.59 12.26 -12.03
C ALA A 47 -10.52 12.18 -13.25
N GLU A 48 -10.69 11.01 -13.85
CA GLU A 48 -11.63 10.79 -14.95
C GLU A 48 -13.07 11.14 -14.53
N ALA A 49 -13.53 10.63 -13.38
CA ALA A 49 -14.85 10.94 -12.88
C ALA A 49 -15.04 12.44 -12.59
N GLU A 50 -14.02 13.13 -12.06
CA GLU A 50 -14.05 14.57 -11.83
C GLU A 50 -14.21 15.35 -13.14
N LEU A 51 -13.47 14.98 -14.19
CA LEU A 51 -13.57 15.59 -15.52
C LEU A 51 -14.94 15.35 -16.17
N GLU A 52 -15.56 14.20 -15.90
CA GLU A 52 -16.91 13.88 -16.36
C GLU A 52 -18.02 14.46 -15.47
N GLY A 53 -17.69 15.12 -14.37
CA GLY A 53 -18.65 15.64 -13.39
C GLY A 53 -19.38 14.55 -12.59
N LYS A 54 -18.83 13.33 -12.54
CA LYS A 54 -19.37 12.18 -11.80
C LYS A 54 -18.69 12.05 -10.44
N LYS A 55 -19.38 11.41 -9.50
CA LYS A 55 -18.80 11.05 -8.20
C LYS A 55 -18.06 9.71 -8.31
N TYR A 56 -16.79 9.68 -7.91
CA TYR A 56 -16.03 8.44 -7.75
C TYR A 56 -16.17 7.89 -6.34
N THR A 57 -16.43 6.58 -6.20
CA THR A 57 -16.40 5.88 -4.91
C THR A 57 -15.19 4.94 -4.91
N PRO A 58 -14.19 5.18 -4.05
CA PRO A 58 -13.00 4.34 -3.99
C PRO A 58 -13.29 2.91 -3.56
N ILE A 59 -12.47 1.96 -4.04
CA ILE A 59 -12.59 0.53 -3.72
C ILE A 59 -12.29 0.27 -2.24
N LEU A 60 -11.25 0.92 -1.71
CA LEU A 60 -10.82 0.78 -0.32
C LEU A 60 -11.35 1.93 0.54
N ASP A 61 -11.74 1.62 1.78
CA ASP A 61 -12.05 2.64 2.78
C ASP A 61 -10.79 3.45 3.07
N LYS A 62 -10.99 4.73 3.40
CA LYS A 62 -9.90 5.72 3.54
C LYS A 62 -8.72 5.20 4.36
N GLN A 63 -8.97 4.61 5.52
CA GLN A 63 -7.92 4.12 6.43
C GLN A 63 -7.03 2.99 5.85
N TYR A 64 -7.50 2.27 4.82
CA TYR A 64 -6.77 1.16 4.19
C TYR A 64 -6.11 1.54 2.87
N ARG A 65 -6.30 2.78 2.39
CA ARG A 65 -5.63 3.30 1.18
C ARG A 65 -4.16 3.54 1.47
N TRP A 66 -3.32 3.31 0.45
CA TRP A 66 -1.86 3.43 0.55
C TRP A 66 -1.40 4.76 1.19
N GLU A 67 -1.94 5.89 0.73
CA GLU A 67 -1.63 7.23 1.27
C GLU A 67 -1.96 7.41 2.77
N SER A 68 -2.80 6.56 3.36
CA SER A 68 -3.22 6.74 4.76
C SER A 68 -2.30 6.06 5.76
N TRP A 69 -1.56 5.02 5.36
CA TRP A 69 -0.73 4.24 6.28
C TRP A 69 0.69 3.99 5.77
N ALA A 70 0.88 3.76 4.46
CA ALA A 70 2.17 3.37 3.90
C ALA A 70 3.10 4.57 3.68
N ALA A 71 2.53 5.69 3.24
CA ALA A 71 3.26 6.92 3.02
C ALA A 71 2.36 8.14 3.30
N PRO A 72 1.90 8.33 4.56
CA PRO A 72 1.08 9.48 4.90
C PRO A 72 1.87 10.76 4.65
N LYS A 73 1.27 11.66 3.87
CA LYS A 73 1.86 12.95 3.55
C LYS A 73 1.19 14.08 4.33
N ASP A 74 1.98 15.07 4.69
CA ASP A 74 1.49 16.32 5.24
C ASP A 74 0.97 17.26 4.12
N LYS A 75 0.53 18.45 4.51
CA LYS A 75 0.05 19.47 3.55
C LYS A 75 1.11 19.96 2.57
N SER A 76 2.39 19.73 2.86
CA SER A 76 3.52 20.08 2.00
C SER A 76 3.93 18.94 1.05
N GLY A 77 3.27 17.79 1.15
CA GLY A 77 3.56 16.61 0.34
C GLY A 77 4.73 15.76 0.86
N GLN A 78 5.28 16.10 2.02
CA GLN A 78 6.35 15.34 2.68
C GLN A 78 5.76 14.28 3.61
N ILE A 79 6.53 13.25 3.94
CA ILE A 79 6.09 12.21 4.87
C ILE A 79 5.75 12.84 6.22
N ASP A 80 4.51 12.66 6.66
CA ASP A 80 4.04 13.06 7.98
C ASP A 80 4.54 12.05 9.01
N HIS A 81 5.73 12.29 9.55
CA HIS A 81 6.36 11.43 10.55
C HIS A 81 5.52 11.26 11.83
N ASN A 82 4.53 12.12 12.09
CA ASN A 82 3.64 11.97 13.25
C ASN A 82 2.50 10.97 12.98
N LYS A 83 2.16 10.74 11.71
CA LYS A 83 1.11 9.80 11.29
C LYS A 83 1.67 8.51 10.71
N ALA A 84 2.90 8.53 10.22
CA ALA A 84 3.58 7.37 9.70
C ALA A 84 3.68 6.30 10.80
N LEU A 85 3.09 5.14 10.53
CA LEU A 85 3.27 3.97 11.37
C LEU A 85 4.68 3.42 11.14
N GLY A 86 5.33 2.97 12.21
CA GLY A 86 6.66 2.36 12.16
C GLY A 86 6.76 1.18 13.11
N GLY A 87 7.74 0.30 12.87
CA GLY A 87 8.03 -0.84 13.74
C GLY A 87 6.80 -1.71 14.03
N ASP A 88 6.55 -1.97 15.31
CA ASP A 88 5.45 -2.82 15.77
C ASP A 88 4.07 -2.25 15.41
N ASP A 89 3.88 -0.93 15.43
CA ASP A 89 2.58 -0.32 15.11
C ASP A 89 2.18 -0.56 13.64
N LEU A 90 3.16 -0.49 12.73
CA LEU A 90 2.93 -0.79 11.31
C LEU A 90 2.63 -2.28 11.12
N ARG A 91 3.40 -3.15 11.77
CA ARG A 91 3.21 -4.60 11.70
C ARG A 91 1.83 -5.00 12.22
N ASP A 92 1.41 -4.44 13.34
CA ASP A 92 0.13 -4.74 13.97
C ASP A 92 -1.03 -4.20 13.13
N PHE A 93 -0.89 -3.02 12.52
CA PHE A 93 -1.88 -2.51 11.56
C PHE A 93 -2.03 -3.44 10.35
N VAL A 94 -0.92 -3.87 9.74
CA VAL A 94 -0.95 -4.74 8.55
C VAL A 94 -1.62 -6.08 8.89
N ASN A 95 -1.18 -6.72 9.97
CA ASN A 95 -1.65 -8.06 10.35
C ASN A 95 -3.06 -8.09 10.93
N GLN A 96 -3.40 -7.12 11.79
CA GLN A 96 -4.67 -7.16 12.55
C GLN A 96 -5.79 -6.33 11.90
N LYS A 97 -5.47 -5.44 10.96
CA LYS A 97 -6.48 -4.55 10.34
C LYS A 97 -6.50 -4.66 8.82
N LEU A 98 -5.39 -4.41 8.14
CA LEU A 98 -5.34 -4.36 6.67
C LEU A 98 -5.68 -5.70 6.03
N PHE A 99 -4.95 -6.77 6.39
CA PHE A 99 -5.20 -8.09 5.79
C PHE A 99 -6.59 -8.65 6.10
N PRO A 100 -7.12 -8.58 7.34
CA PRO A 100 -8.49 -8.97 7.61
C PRO A 100 -9.53 -8.19 6.77
N TYR A 101 -9.32 -6.89 6.57
CA TYR A 101 -10.17 -6.07 5.71
C TYR A 101 -10.13 -6.52 4.25
N LEU A 102 -8.93 -6.71 3.69
CA LEU A 102 -8.74 -7.18 2.32
C LEU A 102 -9.33 -8.57 2.10
N HIS A 103 -9.19 -9.48 3.06
CA HIS A 103 -9.80 -10.82 3.01
C HIS A 103 -11.33 -10.77 2.92
N GLY A 104 -11.95 -9.78 3.59
CA GLY A 104 -13.39 -9.54 3.57
C GLY A 104 -13.95 -9.15 2.20
N PHE A 105 -13.13 -8.68 1.24
CA PHE A 105 -13.63 -8.35 -0.11
C PHE A 105 -14.18 -9.55 -0.85
N LYS A 106 -13.59 -10.73 -0.65
CA LYS A 106 -14.09 -11.97 -1.28
C LYS A 106 -15.54 -12.26 -0.89
N GLN A 107 -15.95 -11.87 0.32
CA GLN A 107 -17.30 -12.07 0.83
C GLN A 107 -18.27 -10.96 0.38
N LYS A 108 -17.75 -9.76 0.08
CA LYS A 108 -18.55 -8.60 -0.37
C LYS A 108 -18.72 -8.53 -1.89
N ALA A 109 -17.91 -9.29 -2.65
CA ALA A 109 -17.95 -9.34 -4.11
C ALA A 109 -18.99 -10.34 -4.67
N THR A 110 -19.97 -10.74 -3.85
CA THR A 110 -21.14 -11.56 -4.25
C THR A 110 -22.36 -10.66 -4.33
#